data_AF-A0A519LFC7-F1
#
_entry.id   AF-A0A519LFC7-F1
#
_cell.length_a   1.000
_cell.length_b   1.000
_cell.length_c   1.000
_cell.angle_alpha   90.00
_cell.angle_beta   90.00
_cell.angle_gamma   90.00
#
_symmetry.space_group_name_H-M   'P 1'
#
loop_
_entity.id
_entity.type
_entity.pdbx_description
1 polymer ?
#
loop_
_entity_poly.entity_id
_entity_poly.type
_entity_poly.pdbx_seq_one_letter_code
_entity_poly.pdbx_strand_id
1 'polypeptide(L)'
;MKPFLQEVAEDLVTRFGNQLENCAIVFNNKRPAAYLQKHFADIIGKPFFSPSFFTIQEFFACSTSYKIADFYLQFFTLHRIYNQLLAEEKLETISSHKFFPLAKIILSDFNQIDADLVDAEKLYRDLEDISVINQDFDYLSPEQYQFLSQFWTSYSEGKHKKQQELFIKMWRRMPKL
;
A
#
# COMPACT_ATOMS: atom_id res chain seq x y z
N MET A 1 -13.81 2.93 -35.84
CA MET A 1 -14.03 3.30 -34.42
C MET A 1 -12.95 4.31 -34.07
N LYS A 2 -13.30 5.49 -33.55
CA LYS A 2 -12.28 6.43 -33.09
C LYS A 2 -11.64 5.88 -31.81
N PRO A 3 -10.31 5.98 -31.61
CA PRO A 3 -9.67 5.65 -30.35
C PRO A 3 -10.17 6.56 -29.22
N PHE A 4 -10.35 6.02 -28.02
CA PHE A 4 -10.84 6.79 -26.86
C PHE A 4 -10.02 8.05 -26.58
N LEU A 5 -8.68 7.96 -26.60
CA LEU A 5 -7.82 9.13 -26.36
C LEU A 5 -7.98 10.20 -27.45
N GLN A 6 -8.35 9.83 -28.67
CA GLN A 6 -8.64 10.80 -29.72
C GLN A 6 -9.95 11.54 -29.43
N GLU A 7 -10.99 10.83 -29.01
CA GLU A 7 -12.28 11.45 -28.62
C GLU A 7 -12.10 12.42 -27.44
N VAL A 8 -11.31 12.02 -26.43
CA VAL A 8 -10.98 12.88 -25.28
C VAL A 8 -10.19 14.11 -25.72
N ALA A 9 -9.23 13.97 -26.64
CA ALA A 9 -8.48 15.11 -27.16
C ALA A 9 -9.40 16.12 -27.89
N GLU A 10 -10.32 15.63 -28.72
CA GLU A 10 -11.30 16.46 -29.43
C GLU A 10 -12.20 17.22 -28.44
N ASP A 11 -12.70 16.55 -27.38
CA ASP A 11 -13.50 17.18 -26.32
C ASP A 11 -12.70 18.27 -25.57
N LEU A 12 -11.47 17.95 -25.14
CA LEU A 12 -10.64 18.88 -24.37
C LEU A 12 -10.25 20.11 -25.19
N VAL A 13 -9.89 19.95 -26.46
CA VAL A 13 -9.60 21.09 -27.35
C VAL A 13 -10.84 21.95 -27.56
N THR A 14 -12.01 21.34 -27.73
CA THR A 14 -13.28 22.07 -27.91
C THR A 14 -13.65 22.87 -26.66
N ARG A 15 -13.45 22.30 -25.47
CA ARG A 15 -13.83 22.91 -24.19
C ARG A 15 -12.87 23.99 -23.71
N PHE A 16 -11.57 23.75 -23.84
CA PHE A 16 -10.55 24.62 -23.25
C PHE A 16 -9.84 25.49 -24.28
N GLY A 17 -9.79 25.09 -25.55
CA GLY A 17 -9.15 25.87 -26.62
C GLY A 17 -7.73 26.33 -26.23
N ASN A 18 -7.52 27.65 -26.19
CA ASN A 18 -6.24 28.24 -25.81
C ASN A 18 -5.90 28.10 -24.31
N GLN A 19 -6.88 27.82 -23.45
CA GLN A 19 -6.65 27.62 -22.02
C GLN A 19 -6.09 26.24 -21.67
N LEU A 20 -5.95 25.35 -22.66
CA LEU A 20 -5.45 23.99 -22.47
C LEU A 20 -4.05 23.96 -21.84
N GLU A 21 -3.23 24.99 -22.09
CA GLU A 21 -1.90 25.16 -21.48
C GLU A 21 -1.94 25.25 -19.94
N ASN A 22 -3.07 25.71 -19.38
CA ASN A 22 -3.28 25.84 -17.94
C ASN A 22 -3.91 24.60 -17.32
N CYS A 23 -4.10 23.52 -18.11
CA CYS A 23 -4.67 22.28 -17.62
C CYS A 23 -3.57 21.30 -17.17
N ALA A 24 -3.87 20.58 -16.09
CA ALA A 24 -3.12 19.40 -15.66
C ALA A 24 -3.93 18.14 -16.00
N ILE A 25 -3.34 17.23 -16.78
CA ILE A 25 -3.94 15.95 -17.14
C ILE A 25 -3.25 14.85 -16.36
N VAL A 26 -4.01 14.15 -15.52
CA VAL A 26 -3.50 13.12 -14.61
C VAL A 26 -3.89 11.73 -15.11
N PHE A 27 -2.90 10.84 -15.21
CA PHE A 27 -3.08 9.45 -15.58
C PHE A 27 -2.61 8.49 -14.48
N ASN A 28 -3.05 7.23 -14.54
CA ASN A 28 -2.54 6.18 -13.67
C ASN A 28 -1.11 5.73 -14.03
N ASN A 29 -0.66 5.98 -15.26
CA ASN A 29 0.69 5.69 -15.73
C ASN A 29 1.08 6.62 -16.88
N LYS A 30 2.35 6.63 -17.27
CA LYS A 30 2.86 7.56 -18.30
C LYS A 30 2.56 7.20 -19.75
N ARG A 31 2.15 5.96 -20.04
CA ARG A 31 1.99 5.48 -21.42
C ARG A 31 0.96 6.29 -22.23
N PRO A 32 -0.24 6.63 -21.70
CA PRO A 32 -1.26 7.38 -22.45
C PRO A 32 -0.86 8.81 -22.83
N ALA A 33 0.04 9.44 -22.08
CA ALA A 33 0.39 10.84 -22.25
C ALA A 33 0.95 11.13 -23.66
N ALA A 34 1.85 10.28 -24.15
CA ALA A 34 2.44 10.43 -25.47
C ALA A 34 1.39 10.31 -26.61
N TYR A 35 0.43 9.40 -26.46
CA TYR A 35 -0.65 9.24 -27.43
C TYR A 35 -1.60 10.44 -27.42
N LEU A 36 -1.99 10.92 -26.23
CA LEU A 36 -2.87 12.08 -26.12
C LEU A 36 -2.20 13.35 -26.66
N GLN A 37 -0.91 13.53 -26.38
CA GLN A 37 -0.12 14.65 -26.92
C GLN A 37 -0.06 14.62 -28.46
N LYS A 38 0.10 13.44 -29.05
CA LYS A 38 0.03 13.27 -30.51
C LYS A 38 -1.34 13.67 -31.05
N HIS A 39 -2.43 13.20 -30.42
CA HIS A 39 -3.78 13.58 -30.83
C HIS A 39 -4.01 15.09 -30.75
N PHE A 40 -3.51 15.77 -29.71
CA PHE A 40 -3.58 17.24 -29.65
C PHE A 40 -2.85 17.90 -30.82
N ALA A 41 -1.66 17.43 -31.18
CA ALA A 41 -0.91 17.98 -32.31
C ALA A 41 -1.66 17.80 -33.64
N ASP A 42 -2.24 16.61 -33.87
CA ASP A 42 -3.00 16.28 -35.07
C ASP A 42 -4.29 17.12 -35.19
N ILE A 43 -4.95 17.44 -34.08
CA ILE A 43 -6.20 18.23 -34.04
C ILE A 43 -5.93 19.73 -34.18
N ILE A 44 -4.93 20.25 -33.45
CA ILE A 44 -4.67 21.70 -33.37
C ILE A 44 -3.96 22.20 -34.64
N GLY A 45 -3.06 21.39 -35.23
CA GLY A 45 -2.44 21.69 -36.52
C GLY A 45 -1.53 22.93 -36.56
N LYS A 46 -1.24 23.54 -35.41
CA LYS A 46 -0.37 24.71 -35.25
C LYS A 46 0.44 24.60 -33.95
N PRO A 47 1.55 25.35 -33.80
CA PRO A 47 2.27 25.42 -32.54
C PRO A 47 1.34 25.85 -31.39
N PHE A 48 1.41 25.14 -30.26
CA PHE A 48 0.63 25.42 -29.06
C PHE A 48 1.43 25.03 -27.80
N PHE A 49 1.06 25.61 -26.67
CA PHE A 49 1.59 25.18 -25.37
C PHE A 49 0.82 23.96 -24.87
N SER A 50 1.55 22.86 -24.69
CA SER A 50 0.97 21.60 -24.22
C SER A 50 0.48 21.71 -22.78
N PRO A 51 -0.65 21.07 -22.43
CA PRO A 51 -1.00 20.86 -21.03
C PRO A 51 0.11 20.09 -20.32
N SER A 52 0.14 20.20 -18.99
CA SER A 52 1.05 19.41 -18.17
C SER A 52 0.47 18.02 -17.93
N PHE A 53 1.31 16.99 -18.08
CA PHE A 53 0.93 15.59 -17.88
C PHE A 53 1.60 15.03 -16.62
N PHE A 54 0.83 14.34 -15.80
CA PHE A 54 1.31 13.75 -14.55
C PHE A 54 0.80 12.34 -14.38
N THR A 55 1.58 11.46 -13.73
CA THR A 55 0.97 10.36 -13.00
C THR A 55 0.32 10.87 -11.71
N ILE A 56 -0.54 10.07 -11.08
CA ILE A 56 -1.08 10.38 -9.74
C ILE A 56 0.07 10.71 -8.76
N GLN A 57 1.13 9.90 -8.74
CA GLN A 57 2.27 10.14 -7.84
C GLN A 57 3.00 11.45 -8.15
N GLU A 58 3.21 11.76 -9.43
CA GLU A 58 3.88 13.01 -9.83
C GLU A 58 3.03 14.24 -9.49
N PHE A 59 1.72 14.14 -9.66
CA PHE A 59 0.79 15.21 -9.32
C PHE A 59 0.81 15.51 -7.81
N PHE A 60 0.79 14.47 -6.97
CA PHE A 60 0.95 14.64 -5.53
C PHE A 60 2.35 15.13 -5.14
N ALA A 61 3.40 14.73 -5.85
CA ALA A 61 4.74 15.23 -5.59
C ALA A 61 4.84 16.77 -5.79
N CYS A 62 4.01 17.35 -6.65
CA CYS A 62 3.94 18.80 -6.83
C CYS A 62 3.37 19.55 -5.62
N SER A 63 2.65 18.88 -4.70
CA SER A 63 2.07 19.54 -3.52
C SER A 63 3.06 19.67 -2.35
N THR A 64 4.31 19.26 -2.52
CA THR A 64 5.32 19.24 -1.47
C THR A 64 6.69 19.66 -1.98
N SER A 65 7.51 20.26 -1.11
CA SER A 65 8.92 20.55 -1.39
C SER A 65 9.84 19.37 -1.06
N TYR A 66 9.31 18.30 -0.47
CA TYR A 66 10.08 17.11 -0.12
C TYR A 66 10.40 16.28 -1.36
N LYS A 67 11.59 15.67 -1.36
CA LYS A 67 12.01 14.73 -2.41
C LYS A 67 11.57 13.32 -2.03
N ILE A 68 11.07 12.59 -3.02
CA ILE A 68 10.78 11.16 -2.88
C ILE A 68 12.11 10.45 -2.60
N ALA A 69 12.15 9.68 -1.52
CA ALA A 69 13.32 8.87 -1.18
C ALA A 69 13.47 7.73 -2.17
N ASP A 70 14.66 7.58 -2.78
CA ASP A 70 14.95 6.41 -3.59
C ASP A 70 15.10 5.15 -2.72
N PHE A 71 15.11 3.99 -3.38
CA PHE A 71 15.19 2.71 -2.70
C PHE A 71 16.45 2.57 -1.82
N TYR A 72 17.60 3.10 -2.25
CA TYR A 72 18.85 2.97 -1.47
C TYR A 72 18.82 3.85 -0.23
N LEU A 73 18.31 5.07 -0.33
CA LEU A 73 18.11 5.94 0.82
C LEU A 73 17.16 5.31 1.83
N GLN A 74 16.04 4.76 1.38
CA GLN A 74 15.10 4.02 2.24
C GLN A 74 15.79 2.81 2.88
N PHE A 75 16.52 2.02 2.09
CA PHE A 75 17.24 0.84 2.57
C PHE A 75 18.26 1.17 3.66
N PHE A 76 19.16 2.13 3.44
CA PHE A 76 20.18 2.49 4.42
C PHE A 76 19.58 3.14 5.66
N THR A 77 18.50 3.91 5.51
CA THR A 77 17.77 4.48 6.65
C THR A 77 17.14 3.39 7.50
N LEU A 78 16.44 2.44 6.87
CA LEU A 78 15.83 1.30 7.54
C LEU A 78 16.90 0.42 8.22
N HIS A 79 17.98 0.10 7.53
CA HIS A 79 19.09 -0.71 8.08
C HIS A 79 19.71 -0.07 9.31
N ARG A 80 19.93 1.25 9.29
CA ARG A 80 20.43 1.99 10.44
C ARG A 80 19.47 1.93 11.62
N ILE A 81 18.18 2.19 11.40
CA ILE A 81 17.16 2.17 12.46
C ILE A 81 17.01 0.76 13.03
N TYR A 82 16.95 -0.25 12.16
CA TYR A 82 16.82 -1.65 12.58
C TYR A 82 17.99 -2.09 13.47
N ASN A 83 19.24 -1.75 13.09
CA ASN A 83 20.41 -2.04 13.91
C ASN A 83 20.45 -1.25 15.22
N GLN A 84 19.88 -0.04 15.26
CA GLN A 84 19.73 0.72 16.50
C GLN A 84 18.79 -0.02 17.47
N LEU A 85 17.65 -0.50 16.97
CA LEU A 85 16.68 -1.28 17.78
C LEU A 85 17.30 -2.59 18.29
N LEU A 86 18.03 -3.33 17.44
CA LEU A 86 18.75 -4.53 17.87
C LEU A 86 19.75 -4.24 18.99
N ALA A 87 20.47 -3.12 18.91
CA ALA A 87 21.43 -2.73 19.95
C ALA A 87 20.73 -2.38 21.28
N GLU A 88 19.56 -1.73 21.23
CA GLU A 88 18.72 -1.46 22.41
C GLU A 88 18.25 -2.76 23.09
N GLU A 89 17.99 -3.80 22.29
CA GLU A 89 17.65 -5.16 22.74
C GLU A 89 18.87 -6.01 23.14
N LYS A 90 20.09 -5.48 23.04
CA LYS A 90 21.36 -6.18 23.28
C LYS A 90 21.58 -7.38 22.35
N LEU A 91 21.05 -7.32 21.13
CA LEU A 91 21.25 -8.32 20.07
C LEU A 91 22.39 -7.91 19.13
N GLU A 92 22.91 -8.89 18.39
CA GLU A 92 23.93 -8.63 17.37
C GLU A 92 23.34 -7.88 16.16
N THR A 93 24.04 -6.84 15.71
CA THR A 93 23.64 -6.10 14.51
C THR A 93 23.70 -6.97 13.26
N ILE A 94 22.78 -6.75 12.32
CA ILE A 94 22.78 -7.45 11.03
C ILE A 94 23.61 -6.69 9.98
N SER A 95 24.38 -7.41 9.18
CA SER A 95 25.11 -6.84 8.05
C SER A 95 24.17 -6.44 6.92
N SER A 96 24.53 -5.40 6.16
CA SER A 96 23.70 -4.89 5.06
C SER A 96 23.37 -5.96 4.01
N HIS A 97 24.31 -6.85 3.69
CA HIS A 97 24.10 -7.94 2.72
C HIS A 97 23.07 -8.97 3.19
N LYS A 98 23.04 -9.31 4.49
CA LYS A 98 22.03 -10.21 5.06
C LYS A 98 20.69 -9.53 5.20
N PHE A 99 20.69 -8.22 5.48
CA PHE A 99 19.48 -7.44 5.68
C PHE A 99 18.75 -7.09 4.37
N PHE A 100 19.46 -7.03 3.25
CA PHE A 100 18.90 -6.57 1.97
C PHE A 100 17.62 -7.28 1.50
N PRO A 101 17.49 -8.62 1.56
CA PRO A 101 16.25 -9.30 1.20
C PRO A 101 15.10 -8.95 2.15
N LEU A 102 15.37 -8.88 3.45
CA LEU A 102 14.37 -8.51 4.47
C LEU A 102 13.90 -7.07 4.29
N ALA A 103 14.82 -6.14 4.05
CA ALA A 103 14.50 -4.74 3.82
C ALA A 103 13.58 -4.55 2.61
N LYS A 104 13.74 -5.34 1.53
CA LYS A 104 12.82 -5.29 0.39
C LYS A 104 11.40 -5.68 0.76
N ILE A 105 11.24 -6.70 1.60
CA ILE A 105 9.94 -7.17 2.08
C ILE A 105 9.31 -6.08 2.95
N ILE A 106 10.05 -5.62 3.98
CA ILE A 106 9.57 -4.58 4.90
C ILE A 106 9.16 -3.30 4.16
N LEU A 107 10.00 -2.80 3.23
CA LEU A 107 9.66 -1.60 2.47
C LEU A 107 8.47 -1.82 1.53
N SER A 108 8.29 -3.04 0.99
CA SER A 108 7.10 -3.37 0.21
C SER A 108 5.83 -3.36 1.08
N ASP A 109 5.91 -3.92 2.28
CA ASP A 109 4.79 -3.96 3.23
C ASP A 109 4.42 -2.55 3.71
N PHE A 110 5.41 -1.70 4.02
CA PHE A 110 5.17 -0.30 4.34
C PHE A 110 4.45 0.44 3.22
N ASN A 111 4.89 0.27 1.96
CA ASN A 111 4.22 0.88 0.81
C ASN A 111 2.76 0.40 0.68
N GLN A 112 2.48 -0.88 0.98
CA GLN A 112 1.13 -1.43 0.90
C GLN A 112 0.23 -0.88 2.03
N ILE A 113 0.75 -0.83 3.26
CA ILE A 113 0.05 -0.26 4.42
C ILE A 113 -0.33 1.20 4.16
N ASP A 114 0.62 1.99 3.64
CA ASP A 114 0.41 3.39 3.30
C ASP A 114 -0.60 3.56 2.15
N ALA A 115 -0.51 2.74 1.11
CA ALA A 115 -1.41 2.79 -0.05
C ALA A 115 -2.86 2.44 0.32
N ASP A 116 -3.04 1.51 1.24
CA ASP A 116 -4.35 1.05 1.71
C ASP A 116 -4.88 1.85 2.90
N LEU A 117 -4.13 2.84 3.39
CA LEU A 117 -4.45 3.68 4.56
C LEU A 117 -4.74 2.84 5.82
N VAL A 118 -3.97 1.77 6.00
CA VAL A 118 -4.13 0.83 7.12
C VAL A 118 -3.51 1.41 8.39
N ASP A 119 -4.15 1.15 9.53
CA ASP A 119 -3.58 1.43 10.84
C ASP A 119 -2.42 0.46 11.14
N ALA A 120 -1.20 0.92 10.93
CA ALA A 120 0.01 0.13 11.10
C ALA A 120 0.19 -0.38 12.54
N GLU A 121 -0.13 0.44 13.54
CA GLU A 121 0.03 0.05 14.95
C GLU A 121 -0.90 -1.11 15.29
N LYS A 122 -2.17 -1.01 14.86
CA LYS A 122 -3.13 -2.09 15.05
C LYS A 122 -2.70 -3.35 14.28
N LEU A 123 -2.28 -3.20 13.02
CA LEU A 123 -1.85 -4.35 12.21
C LEU A 123 -0.68 -5.10 12.86
N TYR A 124 0.38 -4.40 13.28
CA TYR A 124 1.53 -5.05 13.88
C TYR A 124 1.23 -5.65 15.25
N ARG A 125 0.33 -5.03 16.04
CA ARG A 125 -0.16 -5.62 17.30
C ARG A 125 -0.97 -6.89 17.07
N ASP A 126 -1.87 -6.89 16.09
CA ASP A 126 -2.66 -8.07 15.73
C ASP A 126 -1.72 -9.21 15.24
N LEU A 127 -0.68 -8.89 14.47
CA LEU A 127 0.34 -9.87 14.04
C LEU A 127 1.18 -10.41 15.21
N GLU A 128 1.54 -9.55 16.16
CA GLU A 128 2.24 -9.96 17.38
C GLU A 128 1.37 -10.93 18.19
N ASP A 129 0.12 -10.56 18.48
CA ASP A 129 -0.84 -11.40 19.21
C ASP A 129 -1.03 -12.77 18.53
N ILE A 130 -1.17 -12.79 17.20
CA ILE A 130 -1.25 -14.05 16.43
C ILE A 130 0.03 -14.87 16.57
N SER A 131 1.20 -14.23 16.55
CA SER A 131 2.48 -14.95 16.65
C SER A 131 2.69 -15.55 18.04
N VAL A 132 2.33 -14.83 19.11
CA VAL A 132 2.32 -15.34 20.49
C VAL A 132 1.37 -16.52 20.63
N ILE A 133 0.14 -16.39 20.09
CA ILE A 133 -0.84 -17.48 20.04
C ILE A 133 -0.23 -18.70 19.34
N ASN A 134 0.32 -18.55 18.14
CA ASN A 134 0.89 -19.68 17.40
C ASN A 134 2.04 -20.36 18.16
N GLN A 135 2.91 -19.58 18.80
CA GLN A 135 4.01 -20.11 19.62
C GLN A 135 3.49 -20.85 20.85
N ASP A 136 2.45 -20.32 21.50
CA ASP A 136 1.81 -20.99 22.63
C ASP A 136 1.10 -22.27 22.18
N PHE A 137 0.54 -22.33 20.97
CA PHE A 137 -0.15 -23.50 20.40
C PHE A 137 0.76 -24.44 19.59
N ASP A 138 2.08 -24.29 19.65
CA ASP A 138 3.06 -25.14 18.95
C ASP A 138 3.09 -26.61 19.48
N TYR A 139 2.28 -26.91 20.49
CA TYR A 139 2.00 -28.27 20.98
C TYR A 139 0.81 -28.96 20.29
N LEU A 140 0.05 -28.25 19.45
CA LEU A 140 -1.13 -28.81 18.81
C LEU A 140 -0.75 -29.67 17.60
N SER A 141 -1.33 -30.87 17.53
CA SER A 141 -1.13 -31.76 16.38
C SER A 141 -1.78 -31.16 15.11
N PRO A 142 -1.35 -31.59 13.90
CA PRO A 142 -1.96 -31.14 12.65
C PRO A 142 -3.48 -31.31 12.61
N GLU A 143 -4.02 -32.36 13.24
CA GLU A 143 -5.47 -32.58 13.35
C GLU A 143 -6.17 -31.52 14.20
N GLN A 144 -5.53 -31.06 15.29
CA GLN A 144 -6.09 -30.03 16.18
C GLN A 144 -6.07 -28.65 15.52
N TYR A 145 -5.04 -28.33 14.74
CA TYR A 145 -5.01 -27.13 13.90
C TYR A 145 -6.13 -27.13 12.85
N GLN A 146 -6.36 -28.28 12.20
CA GLN A 146 -7.41 -28.39 11.20
C GLN A 146 -8.82 -28.23 11.82
N PHE A 147 -9.03 -28.78 13.02
CA PHE A 147 -10.25 -28.59 13.78
C PHE A 147 -10.48 -27.12 14.17
N LEU A 148 -9.47 -26.45 14.73
CA LEU A 148 -9.56 -25.03 15.11
C LEU A 148 -9.78 -24.13 13.89
N SER A 149 -9.09 -24.38 12.78
CA SER A 149 -9.26 -23.63 11.53
C SER A 149 -10.69 -23.76 10.97
N GLN A 150 -11.24 -24.98 10.94
CA GLN A 150 -12.65 -25.20 10.55
C GLN A 150 -13.63 -24.53 11.52
N PHE A 151 -13.37 -24.60 12.82
CA PHE A 151 -14.17 -23.94 13.85
C PHE A 151 -14.22 -22.43 13.61
N TRP A 152 -13.07 -21.76 13.47
CA TRP A 152 -13.01 -20.31 13.26
C TRP A 152 -13.52 -19.87 11.88
N THR A 153 -13.35 -20.70 10.83
CA THR A 153 -13.89 -20.41 9.48
C THR A 153 -15.42 -20.47 9.46
N SER A 154 -16.02 -21.48 10.10
CA SER A 154 -17.49 -21.54 10.26
C SER A 154 -18.06 -20.40 11.11
N TYR A 155 -17.20 -19.77 11.92
CA TYR A 155 -17.56 -18.71 12.85
C TYR A 155 -17.40 -17.30 12.28
N SER A 156 -16.52 -17.12 11.28
CA SER A 156 -16.25 -15.84 10.62
C SER A 156 -17.26 -15.50 9.50
N GLU A 157 -18.09 -16.45 9.07
CA GLU A 157 -19.22 -16.22 8.15
C GLU A 157 -20.38 -15.46 8.81
N GLY A 158 -20.15 -14.19 9.22
CA GLY A 158 -21.10 -13.08 9.34
C GLY A 158 -22.37 -13.18 10.21
N LYS A 159 -22.89 -14.37 10.54
CA LYS A 159 -24.23 -14.58 11.13
C LYS A 159 -24.24 -14.58 12.65
N HIS A 160 -23.08 -14.59 13.31
CA HIS A 160 -22.99 -14.90 14.75
C HIS A 160 -22.26 -13.84 15.61
N LYS A 161 -22.22 -12.57 15.20
CA LYS A 161 -21.59 -11.47 15.98
C LYS A 161 -22.08 -11.35 17.44
N LYS A 162 -23.38 -11.56 17.69
CA LYS A 162 -23.92 -11.54 19.07
C LYS A 162 -23.49 -12.75 19.91
N GLN A 163 -23.37 -13.92 19.30
CA GLN A 163 -22.90 -15.13 19.98
C GLN A 163 -21.39 -15.07 20.22
N GLN A 164 -20.63 -14.42 19.32
CA GLN A 164 -19.24 -14.01 19.52
C GLN A 164 -19.04 -13.22 20.80
N GLU A 165 -19.79 -12.13 20.98
CA GLU A 165 -19.67 -11.31 22.19
C GLU A 165 -20.03 -12.07 23.47
N LEU A 166 -21.05 -12.92 23.44
CA LEU A 166 -21.46 -13.73 24.59
C LEU A 166 -20.43 -14.80 24.95
N PHE A 167 -19.82 -15.43 23.95
CA PHE A 167 -18.79 -16.45 24.14
C PHE A 167 -17.50 -15.83 24.69
N ILE A 168 -17.05 -14.70 24.14
CA ILE A 168 -15.91 -13.93 24.68
C ILE A 168 -16.19 -13.50 26.13
N LYS A 169 -17.41 -13.04 26.44
CA LYS A 169 -17.82 -12.70 27.81
C LYS A 169 -17.78 -13.90 28.75
N MET A 170 -18.17 -15.09 28.28
CA MET A 170 -18.12 -16.33 29.07
C MET A 170 -16.67 -16.74 29.34
N TRP A 171 -15.81 -16.81 28.32
CA TRP A 171 -14.40 -17.16 28.48
C TRP A 171 -13.63 -16.17 29.36
N ARG A 172 -13.94 -14.87 29.31
CA ARG A 172 -13.36 -13.88 30.23
C ARG A 172 -13.76 -14.08 31.70
N ARG A 173 -14.82 -14.84 31.98
CA ARG A 173 -15.25 -15.20 33.35
C ARG A 173 -14.57 -16.46 33.86
N MET A 174 -14.08 -17.34 32.97
CA MET A 174 -13.48 -18.63 33.34
C MET A 174 -12.26 -18.51 34.28
N PRO A 175 -11.33 -17.54 34.12
CA PRO A 175 -10.20 -17.38 35.05
C PRO A 175 -10.59 -16.85 36.44
N LYS A 176 -11.85 -16.42 36.65
CA LYS A 176 -12.36 -15.89 37.92
C LYS A 176 -13.20 -16.90 38.71
N LEU A 177 -13.41 -18.08 38.13
CA LEU A 177 -14.02 -19.25 38.77
C LEU A 177 -12.91 -20.17 39.26
#